data_AF-A0A9X4LFX1-F1
#
_entry.id   AF-A0A9X4LFX1-F1
#
_cell.length_a   1.000
_cell.length_b   1.000
_cell.length_c   1.000
_cell.angle_alpha   90.00
_cell.angle_beta   90.00
_cell.angle_gamma   90.00
#
_symmetry.space_group_name_H-M   'P 1'
#
loop_
_entity.id
_entity.type
_entity.pdbx_description
1 polymer ?
#
loop_
_entity_poly.entity_id
_entity_poly.type
_entity_poly.pdbx_seq_one_letter_code
_entity_poly.pdbx_strand_id
1 'polypeptide(L)'
;MKKLLLASFASITIAATGLGVSSSVSTADAAETSTQQTTQTNNDVYSEFIEAGGTKALWDNIVMPESSGDPEAVNELGYKGLGQTKEAWGTGTVEEQTKGMINYAEDRYGSIDAAIDFRLANGWW
;
A
#
# COMPACT_ATOMS: atom_id res chain seq x y z
N MET A 1 27.36 -2.59 -24.34
CA MET A 1 28.29 -2.03 -23.32
C MET A 1 27.48 -1.52 -22.13
N LYS A 2 28.07 -1.56 -20.92
CA LYS A 2 27.48 -1.47 -19.55
C LYS A 2 26.99 -2.83 -19.04
N LYS A 3 27.87 -3.75 -18.59
CA LYS A 3 28.71 -3.81 -17.36
C LYS A 3 27.90 -3.76 -16.06
N LEU A 4 27.89 -4.93 -15.39
CA LEU A 4 27.54 -5.25 -14.01
C LEU A 4 27.85 -4.16 -12.98
N LEU A 5 27.05 -4.11 -11.93
CA LEU A 5 27.55 -4.02 -10.56
C LEU A 5 26.68 -4.87 -9.62
N LEU A 6 27.26 -5.99 -9.20
CA LEU A 6 26.77 -6.92 -8.18
C LEU A 6 27.29 -6.38 -6.84
N ALA A 7 26.42 -5.93 -5.93
CA ALA A 7 26.82 -5.50 -4.59
C ALA A 7 26.54 -6.62 -3.58
N SER A 8 27.64 -7.28 -3.19
CA SER A 8 27.72 -8.24 -2.11
C SER A 8 27.57 -7.55 -0.76
N PHE A 9 26.59 -7.95 0.05
CA PHE A 9 26.54 -7.60 1.47
C PHE A 9 27.22 -8.71 2.27
N ALA A 10 28.38 -8.39 2.85
CA ALA A 10 29.09 -9.28 3.75
C ALA A 10 28.34 -9.36 5.08
N SER A 11 28.04 -10.57 5.53
CA SER A 11 27.52 -10.85 6.87
C SER A 11 28.62 -10.59 7.91
N ILE A 12 28.35 -9.71 8.87
CA ILE A 12 29.20 -9.51 10.04
C ILE A 12 28.60 -10.28 11.20
N THR A 13 29.28 -11.34 11.62
CA THR A 13 29.02 -12.05 12.89
C THR A 13 29.84 -11.38 13.98
N ILE A 14 29.19 -10.81 14.99
CA ILE A 14 29.84 -10.32 16.21
C ILE A 14 29.49 -11.28 17.34
N ALA A 15 30.49 -12.05 17.78
CA ALA A 15 30.47 -12.74 19.06
C ALA A 15 31.32 -11.92 20.04
N ALA A 16 30.69 -11.39 21.10
CA ALA A 16 31.39 -10.81 22.23
C ALA A 16 30.68 -11.24 23.53
N THR A 17 31.31 -12.18 24.22
CA THR A 17 31.01 -12.52 25.62
C THR A 17 31.63 -11.47 26.54
N GLY A 18 30.86 -10.96 27.50
CA GLY A 18 31.42 -10.44 28.75
C GLY A 18 30.81 -9.17 29.33
N LEU A 19 30.06 -9.39 30.43
CA LEU A 19 30.01 -8.57 31.65
C LEU A 19 29.26 -7.23 31.61
N GLY A 20 28.32 -7.12 32.54
CA GLY A 20 27.23 -6.15 32.48
C GLY A 20 27.48 -4.81 33.13
N VAL A 21 26.61 -3.88 32.76
CA VAL A 21 26.18 -2.72 33.55
C VAL A 21 24.71 -2.53 33.23
N SER A 22 23.85 -2.69 34.25
CA SER A 22 22.45 -2.30 34.19
C SER A 22 22.38 -0.79 34.40
N SER A 23 22.04 -0.05 33.34
CA SER A 23 21.65 1.35 33.38
C SER A 23 20.63 1.60 32.26
N SER A 24 19.37 1.71 32.68
CA SER A 24 18.20 2.26 31.98
C SER A 24 18.45 3.05 30.69
N VAL A 25 17.94 2.51 29.58
CA VAL A 25 17.35 3.26 28.46
C VAL A 25 16.48 2.29 27.66
N SER A 26 15.18 2.25 27.98
CA SER A 26 14.16 1.70 27.10
C SER A 26 13.91 2.72 25.99
N THR A 27 14.64 2.60 24.88
CA THR A 27 14.34 3.31 23.64
C THR A 27 14.65 2.37 22.48
N ALA A 28 13.68 2.28 21.57
CA ALA A 28 13.65 1.53 20.31
C ALA A 28 13.07 0.10 20.38
N ASP A 29 11.75 0.01 20.57
CA ASP A 29 10.91 -1.08 20.05
C ASP A 29 9.54 -0.48 19.65
N ALA A 30 9.53 0.30 18.56
CA ALA A 30 8.31 0.93 18.04
C ALA A 30 8.15 0.76 16.51
N ALA A 31 9.09 0.11 15.83
CA ALA A 31 9.04 -0.13 14.39
C ALA A 31 8.48 -1.52 14.04
N GLU A 32 8.58 -2.50 14.94
CA GLU A 32 8.19 -3.89 14.66
C GLU A 32 6.69 -4.12 14.89
N THR A 33 6.05 -3.34 15.79
CA THR A 33 4.60 -3.39 16.04
C THR A 33 3.81 -2.65 14.95
N SER A 34 4.31 -1.52 14.47
CA SER A 34 3.59 -0.69 13.49
C SER A 34 3.50 -1.37 12.12
N THR A 35 4.57 -2.04 11.68
CA THR A 35 4.59 -2.75 10.39
C THR A 35 3.68 -3.98 10.40
N GLN A 36 3.62 -4.73 11.50
CA GLN A 36 2.70 -5.85 11.66
C GLN A 36 1.24 -5.41 11.71
N GLN A 37 0.94 -4.31 12.42
CA GLN A 37 -0.41 -3.76 12.49
C GLN A 37 -0.87 -3.23 11.12
N THR A 38 -0.05 -2.45 10.41
CA THR A 38 -0.36 -1.98 9.06
C THR A 38 -0.54 -3.15 8.08
N THR A 39 0.30 -4.18 8.18
CA THR A 39 0.17 -5.38 7.32
C THR A 39 -1.13 -6.13 7.61
N GLN A 40 -1.50 -6.31 8.89
CA GLN A 40 -2.75 -6.95 9.28
C GLN A 40 -3.97 -6.15 8.78
N THR A 41 -4.01 -4.84 9.05
CA THR A 41 -5.10 -3.97 8.57
C THR A 41 -5.21 -3.99 7.06
N ASN A 42 -4.09 -3.98 6.33
CA ASN A 42 -4.10 -4.09 4.87
C ASN A 42 -4.61 -5.46 4.39
N ASN A 43 -4.37 -6.55 5.12
CA ASN A 43 -4.93 -7.86 4.78
C ASN A 43 -6.45 -7.89 4.97
N ASP A 44 -6.97 -7.23 6.01
CA ASP A 44 -8.41 -7.12 6.26
C ASP A 44 -9.08 -6.28 5.15
N VAL A 45 -8.51 -5.11 4.83
CA VAL A 45 -8.99 -4.23 3.76
C VAL A 45 -8.91 -4.92 2.39
N TYR A 46 -7.81 -5.61 2.10
CA TYR A 46 -7.67 -6.38 0.87
C TYR A 46 -8.76 -7.45 0.75
N SER A 47 -9.06 -8.15 1.85
CA SER A 47 -10.10 -9.19 1.85
C SER A 47 -11.48 -8.60 1.56
N GLU A 48 -11.85 -7.50 2.23
CA GLU A 48 -13.12 -6.80 1.98
C GLU A 48 -13.17 -6.23 0.54
N PHE A 49 -12.05 -5.72 0.03
CA PHE A 49 -11.94 -5.25 -1.35
C PHE A 49 -12.21 -6.36 -2.38
N ILE A 50 -11.64 -7.56 -2.18
CA ILE A 50 -11.89 -8.70 -3.06
C ILE A 50 -13.34 -9.18 -2.94
N GLU A 51 -13.91 -9.24 -1.74
CA GLU A 51 -15.31 -9.61 -1.51
C GLU A 51 -16.29 -8.64 -2.17
N ALA A 52 -15.96 -7.35 -2.19
CA ALA A 52 -16.73 -6.31 -2.85
C ALA A 52 -16.64 -6.33 -4.40
N GLY A 53 -15.91 -7.30 -4.97
CA GLY A 53 -15.75 -7.47 -6.42
C GLY A 53 -14.49 -6.85 -7.00
N GLY A 54 -13.61 -6.28 -6.15
CA GLY A 54 -12.29 -5.82 -6.56
C GLY A 54 -11.43 -6.97 -7.07
N THR A 55 -10.50 -6.68 -7.97
CA THR A 55 -9.56 -7.67 -8.49
C THR A 55 -8.18 -7.47 -7.88
N LYS A 56 -7.39 -8.55 -7.76
CA LYS A 56 -5.99 -8.44 -7.33
C LYS A 56 -5.19 -7.48 -8.23
N ALA A 57 -5.49 -7.46 -9.53
CA ALA A 57 -4.83 -6.56 -10.47
C ALA A 57 -5.15 -5.09 -10.19
N LEU A 58 -6.42 -4.76 -9.90
CA LEU A 58 -6.83 -3.41 -9.51
C LEU A 58 -6.20 -3.01 -8.17
N TRP A 59 -6.14 -3.94 -7.22
CA TRP A 59 -5.47 -3.72 -5.94
C TRP A 59 -3.97 -3.40 -6.10
N ASP A 60 -3.23 -4.31 -6.74
CA ASP A 60 -1.76 -4.20 -6.86
C ASP A 60 -1.34 -2.98 -7.68
N ASN A 61 -2.08 -2.68 -8.76
CA ASN A 61 -1.67 -1.65 -9.70
C ASN A 61 -2.26 -0.28 -9.39
N ILE A 62 -3.40 -0.20 -8.71
CA ILE A 62 -4.08 1.06 -8.41
C ILE A 62 -4.13 1.33 -6.91
N VAL A 63 -4.77 0.47 -6.11
CA VAL A 63 -4.95 0.76 -4.67
C VAL A 63 -3.61 0.89 -3.95
N MET A 64 -2.71 -0.08 -4.12
CA MET A 64 -1.44 -0.07 -3.41
C MET A 64 -0.59 1.16 -3.73
N PRO A 65 -0.44 1.60 -4.99
CA PRO A 65 0.41 2.75 -5.24
C PRO A 65 -0.30 4.10 -5.06
N GLU A 66 -1.65 4.15 -5.01
CA GLU A 66 -2.40 5.38 -4.70
C GLU A 66 -2.55 5.63 -3.19
N SER A 67 -2.93 4.60 -2.41
CA SER A 67 -3.26 4.76 -0.99
C SER A 67 -2.49 3.83 -0.05
N SER A 68 -1.60 2.97 -0.58
CA SER A 68 -0.97 1.89 0.21
C SER A 68 -1.95 0.92 0.87
N GLY A 69 -3.18 0.82 0.35
CA GLY A 69 -4.25 -0.01 0.93
C GLY A 69 -5.03 0.68 2.04
N ASP A 70 -4.79 1.97 2.31
CA ASP A 70 -5.49 2.72 3.36
C ASP A 70 -6.81 3.32 2.83
N PRO A 71 -7.98 2.88 3.31
CA PRO A 71 -9.28 3.42 2.90
C PRO A 71 -9.56 4.81 3.48
N GLU A 72 -8.76 5.27 4.45
CA GLU A 72 -8.84 6.60 5.05
C GLU A 72 -7.73 7.54 4.56
N ALA A 73 -6.95 7.12 3.56
CA ALA A 73 -5.87 7.94 3.01
C ALA A 73 -6.38 9.29 2.53
N VAL A 74 -5.76 10.39 2.99
CA VAL A 74 -6.06 11.74 2.51
C VAL A 74 -4.76 12.45 2.13
N ASN A 75 -4.69 12.97 0.91
CA ASN A 75 -3.54 13.76 0.48
C ASN A 75 -3.76 15.28 0.64
N GLU A 76 -2.68 16.05 0.52
CA GLU A 76 -2.69 17.51 0.68
C GLU A 76 -3.59 18.25 -0.34
N LEU A 77 -3.90 17.60 -1.47
CA LEU A 77 -4.77 18.12 -2.53
C LEU A 77 -6.25 17.75 -2.33
N GLY A 78 -6.57 17.05 -1.23
CA GLY A 78 -7.90 16.68 -0.81
C GLY A 78 -8.48 15.43 -1.50
N TYR A 79 -7.65 14.63 -2.16
CA TYR A 79 -8.06 13.31 -2.65
C TYR A 79 -8.08 12.30 -1.51
N LYS A 80 -9.01 11.35 -1.58
CA LYS A 80 -9.35 10.47 -0.46
C LYS A 80 -9.52 9.01 -0.87
N GLY A 81 -9.30 8.13 0.11
CA GLY A 81 -9.61 6.70 0.04
C GLY A 81 -8.67 5.88 -0.83
N LEU A 82 -9.03 4.62 -1.03
CA LEU A 82 -8.30 3.60 -1.79
C LEU A 82 -7.94 4.05 -3.20
N GLY A 83 -8.86 4.77 -3.84
CA GLY A 83 -8.69 5.28 -5.19
C GLY A 83 -8.04 6.66 -5.29
N GLN A 84 -7.74 7.33 -4.17
CA GLN A 84 -7.34 8.75 -4.14
C GLN A 84 -8.20 9.60 -5.08
N THR A 85 -9.50 9.72 -4.75
CA THR A 85 -10.51 10.42 -5.58
C THR A 85 -11.09 11.66 -4.89
N LYS A 86 -11.79 12.50 -5.65
CA LYS A 86 -12.68 13.57 -5.14
C LYS A 86 -14.17 13.22 -5.25
N GLU A 87 -14.47 12.06 -5.81
CA GLU A 87 -15.82 11.54 -5.89
C GLU A 87 -16.34 11.17 -4.49
N ALA A 88 -17.67 11.21 -4.32
CA ALA A 88 -18.32 10.96 -3.03
C ALA A 88 -18.01 9.57 -2.44
N TRP A 89 -17.77 8.58 -3.30
CA TRP A 89 -17.44 7.22 -2.87
C TRP A 89 -16.08 7.13 -2.16
N GLY A 90 -15.17 8.11 -2.32
CA GLY A 90 -13.84 8.10 -1.72
C GLY A 90 -13.81 8.28 -0.19
N THR A 91 -14.96 8.50 0.45
CA THR A 91 -15.11 8.54 1.93
C THR A 91 -16.06 7.48 2.46
N GLY A 92 -16.46 6.53 1.61
CA GLY A 92 -17.34 5.42 1.99
C GLY A 92 -16.58 4.27 2.65
N THR A 93 -17.28 3.18 2.94
CA THR A 93 -16.68 1.91 3.36
C THR A 93 -15.76 1.34 2.27
N VAL A 94 -14.96 0.31 2.58
CA VAL A 94 -14.13 -0.37 1.57
C VAL A 94 -15.01 -0.92 0.45
N GLU A 95 -16.19 -1.46 0.75
CA GLU A 95 -17.16 -1.89 -0.26
C GLU A 95 -17.63 -0.73 -1.16
N GLU A 96 -18.01 0.42 -0.58
CA GLU A 96 -18.45 1.59 -1.35
C GLU A 96 -17.33 2.16 -2.23
N GLN A 97 -16.11 2.23 -1.68
CA GLN A 97 -14.93 2.64 -2.42
C GLN A 97 -14.62 1.68 -3.56
N THR A 98 -14.67 0.37 -3.32
CA THR A 98 -14.40 -0.66 -4.34
C THR A 98 -15.39 -0.56 -5.50
N LYS A 99 -16.70 -0.48 -5.20
CA LYS A 99 -17.74 -0.31 -6.23
C LYS A 99 -17.58 1.00 -6.98
N GLY A 100 -17.24 2.08 -6.28
CA GLY A 100 -16.92 3.37 -6.88
C GLY A 100 -15.74 3.28 -7.85
N MET A 101 -14.67 2.60 -7.46
CA MET A 101 -13.50 2.38 -8.30
C MET A 101 -13.80 1.55 -9.54
N ILE A 102 -14.59 0.49 -9.43
CA ILE A 102 -14.99 -0.37 -10.56
C ILE A 102 -15.84 0.43 -11.54
N ASN A 103 -16.89 1.11 -11.07
CA ASN A 103 -17.74 1.93 -11.92
C ASN A 103 -16.95 3.04 -12.61
N TYR A 104 -16.06 3.71 -11.87
CA TYR A 104 -15.20 4.74 -12.42
C TYR A 104 -14.25 4.18 -13.49
N ALA A 105 -13.70 2.98 -13.29
CA ALA A 105 -12.89 2.30 -14.30
C ALA A 105 -13.68 2.01 -15.59
N GLU A 106 -14.91 1.51 -15.45
CA GLU A 106 -15.80 1.23 -16.57
C GLU A 106 -16.22 2.52 -17.30
N ASP A 107 -16.68 3.55 -16.57
CA ASP A 107 -17.20 4.78 -17.16
C ASP A 107 -16.10 5.63 -17.83
N ARG A 108 -14.91 5.72 -17.22
CA ARG A 108 -13.83 6.58 -17.69
C ARG A 108 -12.88 5.90 -18.67
N TYR A 109 -12.56 4.63 -18.42
CA TYR A 109 -11.55 3.88 -19.19
C TYR A 109 -12.17 2.78 -20.07
N GLY A 110 -13.46 2.45 -19.86
CA GLY A 110 -14.16 1.38 -20.57
C GLY A 110 -13.97 -0.01 -19.96
N SER A 111 -13.01 -0.19 -19.05
CA SER A 111 -12.77 -1.43 -18.30
C SER A 111 -11.72 -1.23 -17.20
N ILE A 112 -11.67 -2.17 -16.25
CA ILE A 112 -10.60 -2.24 -15.24
C ILE A 112 -9.22 -2.38 -15.89
N ASP A 113 -9.09 -3.25 -16.90
CA ASP A 113 -7.81 -3.47 -17.59
C ASP A 113 -7.29 -2.19 -18.25
N ALA A 114 -8.17 -1.44 -18.93
CA ALA A 114 -7.82 -0.17 -19.54
C ALA A 114 -7.42 0.90 -18.50
N ALA A 115 -8.05 0.91 -17.31
CA ALA A 115 -7.66 1.81 -16.22
C ALA A 115 -6.26 1.46 -15.67
N ILE A 116 -5.95 0.17 -15.53
CA ILE A 116 -4.63 -0.30 -15.12
C ILE A 116 -3.57 0.07 -16.16
N ASP A 117 -3.82 -0.17 -17.44
CA ASP A 117 -2.91 0.20 -18.53
C ASP A 117 -2.65 1.71 -18.54
N PHE A 118 -3.71 2.51 -18.37
CA PHE A 118 -3.58 3.95 -18.24
C PHE A 118 -2.68 4.34 -17.07
N ARG A 119 -2.90 3.75 -15.90
CA ARG A 119 -2.09 4.05 -14.71
C ARG A 119 -0.63 3.65 -14.87
N LEU A 120 -0.36 2.49 -15.43
CA LEU A 120 1.00 2.03 -15.73
C LEU A 120 1.73 2.98 -16.69
N ALA A 121 1.00 3.57 -17.64
CA ALA A 121 1.57 4.51 -18.61
C ALA A 121 1.75 5.93 -18.04
N ASN A 122 0.89 6.36 -17.10
CA ASN A 122 0.81 7.77 -16.70
C ASN A 122 1.22 8.04 -15.24
N GLY A 123 1.24 7.03 -14.37
CA GLY A 123 1.51 7.17 -12.95
C GLY A 123 0.35 7.75 -12.13
N TRP A 124 -0.83 7.89 -12.74
CA TRP A 124 -2.10 8.30 -12.13
C TRP A 124 -3.26 7.59 -12.83
N TRP A 125 -4.42 7.52 -12.20
CA TRP A 125 -5.61 6.86 -12.74
C TRP A 125 -6.89 7.67 -12.52
#